data_AF-A0A497QL42-F1
#
_entry.id   AF-A0A497QL42-F1
#
_cell.length_a   1.000
_cell.length_b   1.000
_cell.length_c   1.000
_cell.angle_alpha   90.00
_cell.angle_beta   90.00
_cell.angle_gamma   90.00
#
_symmetry.space_group_name_H-M   'P 1'
#
loop_
_entity.id
_entity.type
_entity.pdbx_description
1 polymer ?
#
loop_
_entity_poly.entity_id
_entity_poly.type
_entity_poly.pdbx_seq_one_letter_code
_entity_poly.pdbx_strand_id
1 'polypeptide(L)'
;ELLEEILTNYTGQIYVLPRYPQQKEAIKQQFGPRVFMPKKGIFFMDLLSKAELVITGGGTMAREAALLGIPSLTYFWRHLEPQVFLEEMGFPSFSTQTLEDTIRTIRKLCANPSNYWKDTAKLFTKIQKPGDILLEVLRTDKKLGKLLS
;
A
#
# COMPACT_ATOMS: atom_id res chain seq x y z
N GLU A 1 15.49 -3.22 -12.74
CA GLU A 1 14.55 -4.30 -13.01
C GLU A 1 13.10 -3.96 -12.63
N LEU A 2 12.66 -4.00 -11.37
CA LEU A 2 11.24 -3.74 -11.05
C LEU A 2 10.72 -2.37 -11.52
N LEU A 3 11.49 -1.29 -11.29
CA LEU A 3 11.11 0.05 -11.76
C LEU A 3 11.05 0.13 -13.29
N GLU A 4 11.90 -0.62 -13.98
CA GLU A 4 11.93 -0.68 -15.44
C GLU A 4 10.72 -1.41 -15.99
N GLU A 5 10.30 -2.50 -15.34
CA GLU A 5 9.04 -3.19 -15.64
C GLU A 5 7.83 -2.27 -15.43
N ILE A 6 7.79 -1.49 -14.33
CA ILE A 6 6.72 -0.52 -14.09
C ILE A 6 6.70 0.54 -15.21
N LEU A 7 7.86 1.12 -15.53
CA LEU A 7 8.01 2.13 -16.58
C LEU A 7 7.63 1.64 -17.98
N THR A 8 7.77 0.35 -18.22
CA THR A 8 7.44 -0.27 -19.51
C THR A 8 5.95 -0.56 -19.63
N ASN A 9 5.29 -0.90 -18.52
CA ASN A 9 3.90 -1.37 -18.52
C ASN A 9 2.88 -0.34 -18.03
N TYR A 10 3.31 0.77 -17.41
CA TYR A 10 2.43 1.85 -16.95
C TYR A 10 2.67 3.13 -17.73
N THR A 11 1.60 3.76 -18.20
CA THR A 11 1.64 4.98 -19.02
C THR A 11 1.43 6.27 -18.23
N GLY A 12 1.03 6.16 -16.95
CA GLY A 12 0.78 7.32 -16.08
C GLY A 12 2.03 7.89 -15.41
N GLN A 13 1.82 8.83 -14.50
CA GLN A 13 2.91 9.46 -13.74
C GLN A 13 3.42 8.53 -12.65
N ILE A 14 4.73 8.27 -12.63
CA ILE A 14 5.36 7.41 -11.62
C ILE A 14 6.05 8.26 -10.57
N TYR A 15 5.54 8.22 -9.35
CA TYR A 15 6.17 8.81 -8.18
C TYR A 15 7.05 7.78 -7.48
N VAL A 16 8.33 8.09 -7.30
CA VAL A 16 9.28 7.21 -6.62
C VAL A 16 9.75 7.84 -5.33
N LEU A 17 9.62 7.09 -4.22
CA LEU A 17 10.03 7.50 -2.88
C LEU A 17 11.25 6.67 -2.44
N PRO A 18 12.48 7.08 -2.82
CA PRO A 18 13.68 6.35 -2.42
C PRO A 18 13.91 6.45 -0.92
N ARG A 19 14.33 5.35 -0.29
CA ARG A 19 14.62 5.29 1.16
C ARG A 19 16.00 5.84 1.49
N TYR A 20 16.95 5.68 0.59
CA TYR A 20 18.36 6.06 0.80
C TYR A 20 18.87 7.01 -0.30
N PRO A 21 19.81 7.92 0.01
CA PRO A 21 20.40 8.84 -0.97
C PRO A 21 21.01 8.13 -2.18
N GLN A 22 21.66 6.98 -1.97
CA GLN A 22 22.27 6.19 -3.04
C GLN A 22 21.22 5.65 -4.01
N GLN A 23 20.08 5.18 -3.49
CA GLN A 23 18.96 4.74 -4.30
C GLN A 23 18.39 5.89 -5.13
N LYS A 24 18.25 7.08 -4.52
CA LYS A 24 17.80 8.29 -5.21
C LYS A 24 18.72 8.64 -6.38
N GLU A 25 20.02 8.63 -6.15
CA GLU A 25 21.01 9.00 -7.18
C GLU A 25 21.02 7.99 -8.33
N ALA A 26 21.01 6.69 -8.04
CA ALA A 26 20.92 5.64 -9.05
C ALA A 26 19.66 5.77 -9.92
N ILE A 27 18.49 6.00 -9.30
CA ILE A 27 17.23 6.21 -10.03
C ILE A 27 17.30 7.48 -10.88
N LYS A 28 17.87 8.56 -10.36
CA LYS A 28 17.99 9.83 -11.10
C LYS A 28 18.86 9.68 -12.34
N GLN A 29 19.99 8.98 -12.22
CA GLN A 29 20.91 8.75 -13.33
C GLN A 29 20.29 7.88 -14.42
N GLN A 30 19.55 6.82 -14.04
CA GLN A 30 19.02 5.85 -15.00
C GLN A 30 17.62 6.20 -15.54
N PHE A 31 16.79 6.87 -14.74
CA PHE A 31 15.36 7.04 -15.00
C PHE A 31 14.85 8.48 -14.80
N GLY A 32 15.72 9.44 -14.49
CA GLY A 32 15.35 10.79 -14.05
C GLY A 32 14.22 11.50 -14.84
N PRO A 33 14.23 11.52 -16.18
CA PRO A 33 13.16 12.16 -16.98
C PRO A 33 11.83 11.42 -16.96
N ARG A 34 11.82 10.14 -16.55
CA ARG A 34 10.66 9.25 -16.61
C ARG A 34 9.95 9.06 -15.26
N VAL A 35 10.51 9.59 -14.17
CA VAL A 35 9.96 9.45 -12.82
C VAL A 35 9.96 10.77 -12.06
N PHE A 36 8.96 10.94 -11.19
CA PHE A 36 8.87 12.07 -10.28
C PHE A 36 9.40 11.67 -8.91
N MET A 37 10.42 12.39 -8.43
CA MET A 37 10.95 12.21 -7.08
C MET A 37 10.74 13.49 -6.28
N PRO A 38 9.97 13.46 -5.18
CA PRO A 38 9.71 14.66 -4.41
C PRO A 38 10.97 15.14 -3.69
N LYS A 39 11.13 16.47 -3.61
CA LYS A 39 12.31 17.11 -3.00
C LYS A 39 12.27 17.08 -1.47
N LYS A 40 11.07 16.99 -0.89
CA LYS A 40 10.80 16.94 0.55
C LYS A 40 9.82 15.81 0.84
N GLY A 41 9.65 15.45 2.11
CA GLY A 41 8.59 14.54 2.52
C GLY A 41 7.22 15.05 2.06
N ILE A 42 6.40 14.17 1.53
CA ILE A 42 5.01 14.42 1.16
C ILE A 42 4.13 13.65 2.15
N PHE A 43 2.99 14.24 2.53
CA PHE A 43 1.99 13.52 3.31
C PHE A 43 1.44 12.36 2.49
N PHE A 44 1.57 11.15 3.03
CA PHE A 44 1.26 9.93 2.31
C PHE A 44 -0.21 9.87 1.86
N MET A 45 -1.14 10.35 2.68
CA MET A 45 -2.56 10.41 2.33
C MET A 45 -2.86 11.33 1.15
N ASP A 46 -2.13 12.45 1.01
CA ASP A 46 -2.28 13.35 -0.13
C ASP A 46 -1.83 12.69 -1.43
N LEU A 47 -0.81 11.82 -1.35
CA LEU A 47 -0.34 11.02 -2.48
C LEU A 47 -1.33 9.90 -2.80
N LEU A 48 -1.78 9.14 -1.79
CA LEU A 48 -2.75 8.07 -1.97
C LEU A 48 -4.06 8.55 -2.58
N SER A 49 -4.57 9.72 -2.17
CA SER A 49 -5.81 10.27 -2.74
C SER A 49 -5.80 10.48 -4.26
N LYS A 50 -4.62 10.47 -4.88
CA LYS A 50 -4.41 10.64 -6.32
C LYS A 50 -3.79 9.42 -6.98
N ALA A 51 -3.51 8.36 -6.23
CA ALA A 51 -2.83 7.18 -6.72
C ALA A 51 -3.85 6.17 -7.28
N GLU A 52 -3.51 5.58 -8.42
CA GLU A 52 -4.28 4.46 -9.00
C GLU A 52 -3.67 3.10 -8.62
N LEU A 53 -2.41 3.08 -8.20
CA LEU A 53 -1.65 1.87 -7.87
C LEU A 53 -0.49 2.23 -6.93
N VAL A 54 -0.26 1.37 -5.93
CA VAL A 54 0.89 1.48 -5.02
C VAL A 54 1.76 0.23 -5.13
N ILE A 55 3.07 0.39 -5.30
CA ILE A 55 4.03 -0.73 -5.31
C ILE A 55 5.11 -0.41 -4.28
N THR A 56 5.34 -1.30 -3.31
CA THR A 56 6.22 -1.03 -2.17
C THR A 56 6.79 -2.30 -1.56
N GLY A 57 7.88 -2.17 -0.80
CA GLY A 57 8.33 -3.22 0.14
C GLY A 57 7.80 -3.02 1.57
N GLY A 58 7.11 -1.91 1.83
CA GLY A 58 6.59 -1.56 3.15
C GLY A 58 5.11 -1.92 3.32
N GLY A 59 4.80 -2.78 4.29
CA GLY A 59 3.44 -3.27 4.52
C GLY A 59 2.42 -2.19 4.93
N THR A 60 2.82 -1.18 5.71
CA THR A 60 1.88 -0.14 6.17
C THR A 60 1.26 0.64 5.02
N MET A 61 2.09 1.19 4.13
CA MET A 61 1.61 1.95 2.97
C MET A 61 0.75 1.10 2.03
N ALA A 62 1.09 -0.17 1.85
CA ALA A 62 0.29 -1.08 1.04
C ALA A 62 -1.10 -1.31 1.66
N ARG A 63 -1.17 -1.59 2.97
CA ARG A 63 -2.45 -1.81 3.66
C ARG A 63 -3.33 -0.58 3.63
N GLU A 64 -2.77 0.60 3.90
CA GLU A 64 -3.50 1.86 3.85
C GLU A 64 -4.08 2.11 2.45
N ALA A 65 -3.30 1.86 1.38
CA ALA A 65 -3.80 1.94 0.01
C ALA A 65 -4.94 0.95 -0.26
N ALA A 66 -4.75 -0.32 0.09
CA ALA A 66 -5.74 -1.37 -0.11
C ALA A 66 -7.05 -1.06 0.64
N LEU A 67 -6.96 -0.56 1.87
CA LEU A 67 -8.12 -0.17 2.68
C LEU A 67 -8.92 0.97 2.04
N LEU A 68 -8.26 1.90 1.34
CA LEU A 68 -8.89 2.96 0.54
C LEU A 68 -9.40 2.48 -0.83
N GLY A 69 -9.26 1.19 -1.14
CA GLY A 69 -9.70 0.62 -2.42
C GLY A 69 -8.68 0.73 -3.56
N ILE A 70 -7.51 1.29 -3.29
CA ILE A 70 -6.44 1.46 -4.28
C ILE A 70 -5.64 0.15 -4.33
N PRO A 71 -5.42 -0.45 -5.51
CA PRO A 71 -4.63 -1.66 -5.59
C PRO A 71 -3.20 -1.43 -5.10
N SER A 72 -2.70 -2.37 -4.30
CA SER A 72 -1.37 -2.28 -3.72
C SER A 72 -0.60 -3.58 -3.85
N LEU A 73 0.63 -3.53 -4.37
CA LEU A 73 1.55 -4.66 -4.44
C LEU A 73 2.67 -4.50 -3.42
N THR A 74 2.82 -5.51 -2.56
CA THR A 74 3.95 -5.64 -1.63
C THR A 74 4.93 -6.70 -2.13
N TYR A 75 6.17 -6.30 -2.40
CA TYR A 75 7.27 -7.27 -2.62
C TYR A 75 8.10 -7.41 -1.35
N PHE A 76 7.99 -8.55 -0.67
CA PHE A 76 8.72 -8.84 0.56
C PHE A 76 8.93 -10.35 0.73
N TRP A 77 10.11 -10.75 1.20
CA TRP A 77 10.54 -12.15 1.29
C TRP A 77 9.72 -13.03 2.26
N ARG A 78 8.81 -12.45 3.04
CA ARG A 78 7.88 -13.17 3.92
C ARG A 78 6.44 -12.80 3.59
N HIS A 79 5.54 -13.73 3.88
CA HIS A 79 4.15 -13.38 4.09
C HIS A 79 4.02 -12.54 5.37
N LEU A 80 3.23 -11.47 5.27
CA LEU A 80 2.88 -10.64 6.41
C LEU A 80 1.41 -10.91 6.71
N GLU A 81 1.11 -11.50 7.86
CA GLU A 81 -0.26 -11.86 8.26
C GLU A 81 -1.29 -10.76 8.03
N PRO A 82 -1.04 -9.47 8.37
CA PRO A 82 -2.03 -8.43 8.12
C PRO A 82 -2.29 -8.16 6.62
N GLN A 83 -1.33 -8.49 5.76
CA GLN A 83 -1.50 -8.38 4.31
C GLN A 83 -2.36 -9.52 3.79
N VAL A 84 -2.04 -10.76 4.19
CA VAL A 84 -2.81 -11.98 3.84
C VAL A 84 -4.26 -11.82 4.26
N PHE A 85 -4.50 -11.32 5.48
CA PHE A 85 -5.84 -11.02 5.96
C PHE A 85 -6.61 -10.07 5.02
N LEU A 86 -6.01 -8.98 4.54
CA LEU A 86 -6.69 -8.06 3.63
C LEU A 86 -6.99 -8.72 2.27
N GLU A 87 -6.08 -9.55 1.77
CA GLU A 87 -6.26 -10.31 0.52
C GLU A 87 -7.45 -11.27 0.62
N GLU A 88 -7.52 -12.06 1.70
CA GLU A 88 -8.62 -12.99 2.00
C GLU A 88 -9.96 -12.27 2.18
N MET A 89 -9.94 -11.09 2.82
CA MET A 89 -11.11 -10.24 2.98
C MET A 89 -11.57 -9.57 1.68
N GLY A 90 -10.79 -9.70 0.60
CA GLY A 90 -11.12 -9.24 -0.74
C GLY A 90 -10.73 -7.78 -1.00
N PHE A 91 -9.94 -7.14 -0.15
CA PHE A 91 -9.33 -5.86 -0.47
C PHE A 91 -8.37 -6.01 -1.66
N PRO A 92 -8.08 -4.94 -2.42
CA PRO A 92 -7.17 -5.00 -3.56
C PRO A 92 -5.70 -4.98 -3.11
N SER A 93 -5.35 -5.87 -2.20
CA SER A 93 -3.97 -6.13 -1.77
C SER A 93 -3.39 -7.26 -2.61
N PHE A 94 -2.09 -7.18 -2.89
CA PHE A 94 -1.33 -8.23 -3.56
C PHE A 94 0.03 -8.33 -2.86
N SER A 95 0.48 -9.54 -2.56
CA SER A 95 1.80 -9.76 -1.96
C SER A 95 2.57 -10.84 -2.71
N THR A 96 3.86 -10.60 -2.93
CA THR A 96 4.75 -11.50 -3.66
C THR A 96 6.07 -11.64 -2.92
N GLN A 97 6.67 -12.84 -3.00
CA GLN A 97 7.92 -13.19 -2.30
C GLN A 97 9.08 -13.40 -3.27
N THR A 98 8.78 -13.67 -4.54
CA THR A 98 9.79 -13.89 -5.59
C THR A 98 9.81 -12.74 -6.58
N LEU A 99 10.95 -12.54 -7.22
CA LEU A 99 11.11 -11.53 -8.27
C LEU A 99 10.18 -11.84 -9.46
N GLU A 100 10.11 -13.11 -9.87
CA GLU A 100 9.29 -13.55 -11.00
C GLU A 100 7.80 -13.26 -10.79
N ASP A 101 7.25 -13.63 -9.63
CA ASP A 101 5.85 -13.36 -9.30
C ASP A 101 5.58 -11.85 -9.22
N THR A 102 6.55 -11.09 -8.72
CA THR A 102 6.47 -9.62 -8.63
C THR A 102 6.39 -9.01 -10.03
N ILE A 103 7.27 -9.42 -10.95
CA ILE A 103 7.27 -8.92 -12.34
C ILE A 103 5.96 -9.29 -13.03
N ARG A 104 5.49 -10.53 -12.89
CA ARG A 104 4.20 -10.97 -13.45
C ARG A 104 3.04 -10.13 -12.92
N THR A 105 3.06 -9.81 -11.63
CA THR A 105 2.00 -9.02 -10.99
C THR A 105 2.07 -7.55 -11.39
N ILE A 106 3.27 -6.97 -11.50
CA ILE A 106 3.49 -5.62 -12.05
C ILE A 106 2.88 -5.50 -13.44
N ARG A 107 3.20 -6.41 -14.36
CA ARG A 107 2.66 -6.38 -15.74
C ARG A 107 1.13 -6.38 -15.76
N LYS A 108 0.51 -7.19 -14.89
CA LYS A 108 -0.95 -7.28 -14.75
C LYS A 108 -1.58 -6.00 -14.18
N LEU A 109 -1.00 -5.46 -13.09
CA LEU A 109 -1.54 -4.29 -12.39
C LEU A 109 -1.30 -3.00 -13.16
N CYS A 110 -0.10 -2.80 -13.71
CA CYS A 110 0.27 -1.59 -14.45
C CYS A 110 -0.49 -1.44 -15.77
N ALA A 111 -0.83 -2.55 -16.45
CA ALA A 111 -1.56 -2.47 -17.71
C ALA A 111 -2.96 -1.85 -17.55
N ASN A 112 -3.65 -2.15 -16.44
CA ASN A 112 -5.01 -1.66 -16.18
C ASN A 112 -5.27 -1.55 -14.66
N PRO A 113 -4.69 -0.56 -13.95
CA PRO A 113 -4.79 -0.49 -12.50
C PRO A 113 -6.22 -0.26 -12.01
N SER A 114 -7.02 0.50 -12.78
CA SER A 114 -8.44 0.75 -12.48
C SER A 114 -9.29 -0.51 -12.40
N ASN A 115 -8.93 -1.60 -13.09
CA ASN A 115 -9.64 -2.88 -13.02
C ASN A 115 -9.52 -3.56 -11.64
N TYR A 116 -8.53 -3.15 -10.85
CA TYR A 116 -8.27 -3.70 -9.52
C TYR A 116 -8.74 -2.76 -8.40
N TRP A 117 -9.19 -1.56 -8.73
CA TRP A 117 -9.81 -0.67 -7.75
C TRP A 117 -11.10 -1.29 -7.21
N LYS A 118 -11.38 -1.10 -5.91
CA LYS A 118 -12.59 -1.59 -5.27
C LYS A 118 -13.21 -0.56 -4.35
N ASP A 119 -14.53 -0.46 -4.36
CA ASP A 119 -15.26 0.18 -3.27
C ASP A 119 -15.22 -0.72 -2.03
N THR A 120 -14.40 -0.32 -1.06
CA THR A 120 -14.13 -1.10 0.17
C THR A 120 -15.15 -0.86 1.27
N ALA A 121 -16.10 0.07 1.12
CA ALA A 121 -17.06 0.42 2.17
C ALA A 121 -17.81 -0.81 2.72
N LYS A 122 -18.17 -1.75 1.83
CA LYS A 122 -18.87 -2.99 2.19
C LYS A 122 -17.97 -4.04 2.84
N LEU A 123 -16.65 -3.95 2.68
CA LEU A 123 -15.72 -4.90 3.29
C LEU A 123 -15.51 -4.60 4.78
N PHE A 124 -15.61 -3.33 5.18
CA PHE A 124 -15.49 -2.91 6.57
C PHE A 124 -16.60 -3.45 7.48
N THR A 125 -17.77 -3.82 6.95
CA THR A 125 -18.84 -4.41 7.78
C THR A 125 -18.47 -5.78 8.36
N LYS A 126 -17.48 -6.44 7.75
CA LYS A 126 -16.96 -7.74 8.18
C LYS A 126 -15.74 -7.62 9.10
N ILE A 127 -15.25 -6.40 9.33
CA ILE A 127 -14.08 -6.14 10.17
C ILE A 127 -14.56 -5.64 11.53
N GLN A 128 -14.05 -6.25 12.60
CA GLN A 128 -14.30 -5.79 13.96
C GLN A 128 -13.71 -4.38 14.14
N LYS A 129 -14.52 -3.42 14.60
CA LYS A 129 -14.04 -2.06 14.83
C LYS A 129 -13.19 -2.03 16.11
N PRO A 130 -11.97 -1.48 16.07
CA PRO A 130 -11.13 -1.34 17.26
C PRO A 130 -11.83 -0.55 18.37
N GLY A 131 -12.65 0.44 18.02
CA GLY A 131 -13.41 1.25 18.97
C GLY A 131 -14.41 0.44 19.79
N ASP A 132 -15.06 -0.57 19.20
CA ASP A 132 -16.05 -1.39 19.89
C ASP A 132 -15.36 -2.22 21.00
N ILE A 133 -14.22 -2.83 20.68
CA ILE A 133 -13.39 -3.57 21.64
C ILE A 133 -12.85 -2.64 22.72
N LEU A 134 -12.33 -1.47 22.32
CA LEU A 134 -11.75 -0.53 23.27
C LEU A 134 -12.82 -0.06 24.28
N LEU A 135 -14.03 0.25 23.82
CA LEU A 135 -15.15 0.61 24.70
C LEU A 135 -15.55 -0.52 25.64
N GLU A 136 -15.54 -1.77 25.16
CA GLU A 136 -15.80 -2.94 25.99
C GLU A 136 -14.75 -3.11 27.11
N VAL A 137 -13.47 -3.00 26.75
CA VAL A 137 -12.35 -3.07 27.71
C VAL A 137 -12.42 -1.93 28.73
N LEU A 138 -12.68 -0.70 28.27
CA LEU A 138 -12.78 0.47 29.16
C LEU A 138 -13.96 0.37 30.13
N ARG A 139 -15.08 -0.25 29.72
CA ARG A 139 -16.26 -0.47 30.58
C ARG A 139 -16.06 -1.58 31.60
N THR A 140 -15.27 -2.61 31.26
CA THR A 140 -15.02 -3.76 32.12
C THR A 140 -13.89 -3.52 33.13
N ASP A 141 -12.94 -2.63 32.82
CA ASP A 141 -11.89 -2.23 33.76
C ASP A 141 -12.29 -1.01 34.62
N LYS A 142 -12.68 -1.29 35.88
CA LYS A 142 -13.08 -0.27 36.88
C LYS A 142 -11.98 0.74 37.23
N LYS A 143 -10.69 0.45 36.98
CA LYS A 143 -9.59 1.42 37.19
C LYS A 143 -9.48 2.41 36.05
N LEU A 144 -9.67 1.96 34.80
CA LEU A 144 -9.63 2.82 33.61
C LEU A 144 -10.87 3.69 33.47
N GLY A 145 -12.06 3.17 33.82
CA GLY A 145 -13.31 3.93 33.78
C GLY A 145 -13.34 5.18 34.67
N LYS A 146 -12.54 5.21 35.76
CA LYS A 146 -12.39 6.37 36.65
C LYS A 146 -11.45 7.46 36.10
N LEU A 147 -10.61 7.16 35.11
CA LEU A 147 -9.67 8.12 34.52
C LEU A 147 -10.31 8.98 33.43
N LEU A 148 -11.48 8.56 32.93
CA LEU A 148 -12.22 9.18 31.82
C LEU A 148 -13.52 9.86 32.27
N SER A 149 -13.85 9.79 33.57
CA SER A 149 -14.96 10.51 34.23
C SER A 149 -14.47 11.78 34.88
#